data_AF-A0A2M8SAN0-F1
#
_entry.id   AF-A0A2M8SAN0-F1
#
_cell.length_a   1.000
_cell.length_b   1.000
_cell.length_c   1.000
_cell.angle_alpha   90.00
_cell.angle_beta   90.00
_cell.angle_gamma   90.00
#
_symmetry.space_group_name_H-M   'P 1'
#
loop_
_entity.id
_entity.type
_entity.pdbx_description
1 polymer ?
#
loop_
_entity_poly.entity_id
_entity_poly.type
_entity_poly.pdbx_seq_one_letter_code
_entity_poly.pdbx_strand_id
1 'polypeptide(L)'
;GLLRYWPIGLVGVLVIAGLTIALIVALAQATGNRAVPVITEPPVFTEAPTEAPVVTEAPTEAPPALGIGSTWVRPADGMMMVYVPEGEFTMGSNNGDSDEQPIHTVYLDAYWIDQTEVTNAMFTLFVERTGYQTDAEGEGSSYVFDG
;
A
#
# COMPACT_ATOMS: atom_id res chain seq x y z
N GLY A 1 -14.78 21.07 -71.04
CA GLY A 1 -14.29 19.70 -70.85
C GLY A 1 -13.86 19.56 -69.41
N LEU A 2 -14.62 18.77 -68.66
CA LEU A 2 -14.42 18.43 -67.26
C LEU A 2 -13.15 17.57 -67.08
N LEU A 3 -12.66 17.47 -65.83
CA LEU A 3 -11.63 16.57 -65.31
C LEU A 3 -10.19 17.14 -65.43
N ARG A 4 -9.36 17.23 -64.38
CA ARG A 4 -9.37 16.55 -63.07
C ARG A 4 -8.10 16.97 -62.34
N TYR A 5 -8.20 17.73 -61.25
CA TYR A 5 -7.17 17.84 -60.21
C TYR A 5 -7.82 18.39 -58.94
N TRP A 6 -8.15 17.50 -58.01
CA TRP A 6 -8.37 17.83 -56.59
C TRP A 6 -7.56 16.81 -55.75
N PRO A 7 -6.95 17.21 -54.63
CA PRO A 7 -5.58 16.82 -54.33
C PRO A 7 -5.48 15.66 -53.33
N ILE A 8 -4.31 15.03 -53.40
CA ILE A 8 -3.78 13.94 -52.58
C ILE A 8 -3.82 14.22 -51.06
N GLY A 9 -4.10 15.47 -50.64
CA GLY A 9 -4.14 15.87 -49.22
C GLY A 9 -5.31 15.33 -48.40
N LEU A 10 -6.45 14.97 -49.02
CA LEU A 10 -7.64 14.52 -48.27
C LEU A 10 -7.58 13.02 -47.89
N VAL A 11 -6.83 12.22 -48.66
CA VAL A 11 -6.63 10.79 -48.39
C VAL A 11 -5.65 10.57 -47.22
N GLY A 12 -4.62 11.41 -47.10
CA GLY A 12 -3.63 11.31 -46.02
C GLY A 12 -4.19 11.60 -44.62
N VAL A 13 -5.14 12.55 -44.51
CA VAL A 13 -5.79 12.89 -43.23
C VAL A 13 -6.72 11.78 -42.74
N LEU A 14 -7.37 11.05 -43.65
CA LEU A 14 -8.27 9.95 -43.30
C LEU A 14 -7.54 8.68 -42.81
N VAL A 15 -6.31 8.42 -43.27
CA VAL A 15 -5.52 7.26 -42.83
C VAL A 15 -5.01 7.42 -41.39
N ILE A 16 -4.62 8.65 -41.00
CA ILE A 16 -4.13 8.93 -39.63
C ILE A 16 -5.29 8.89 -38.61
N ALA A 17 -6.49 9.37 -38.99
CA ALA A 17 -7.67 9.28 -38.13
C ALA A 17 -8.18 7.83 -37.95
N GLY A 18 -7.99 6.96 -38.95
CA GLY A 18 -8.35 5.54 -38.83
C GLY A 18 -7.45 4.75 -37.88
N LEU A 19 -6.15 5.05 -37.85
CA LEU A 19 -5.17 4.37 -37.00
C LEU A 19 -5.30 4.73 -35.51
N THR A 20 -5.76 5.94 -35.17
CA THR A 20 -6.00 6.32 -33.77
C THR A 20 -7.30 5.71 -33.22
N ILE A 21 -8.34 5.58 -34.03
CA ILE A 21 -9.60 4.91 -33.64
C ILE A 21 -9.37 3.41 -33.42
N ALA A 22 -8.55 2.76 -34.27
CA ALA A 22 -8.22 1.34 -34.11
C ALA A 22 -7.45 1.05 -32.81
N LEU A 23 -6.58 1.97 -32.37
CA LEU A 23 -5.81 1.81 -31.13
C LEU A 23 -6.69 1.97 -29.87
N ILE A 24 -7.71 2.83 -29.91
CA ILE A 24 -8.65 3.04 -28.80
C ILE A 24 -9.62 1.86 -28.65
N VAL A 25 -10.10 1.28 -29.76
CA VAL A 25 -11.02 0.12 -29.71
C VAL A 25 -10.31 -1.15 -29.21
N ALA A 26 -9.00 -1.31 -29.46
CA ALA A 26 -8.23 -2.45 -28.97
C ALA A 26 -7.96 -2.42 -27.46
N LEU A 27 -7.99 -1.25 -26.81
CA LEU A 27 -7.85 -1.12 -25.36
C LEU A 27 -9.17 -1.34 -24.60
N ALA A 28 -10.31 -1.35 -25.30
CA ALA A 28 -11.65 -1.40 -24.69
C ALA A 28 -12.32 -2.80 -24.69
N GLN A 29 -11.66 -3.86 -25.15
CA GLN A 29 -12.27 -5.21 -25.24
C GLN A 29 -11.56 -6.32 -24.46
N ALA A 30 -10.78 -6.00 -23.42
CA ALA A 30 -10.24 -7.02 -22.51
C ALA A 30 -11.04 -7.18 -21.20
N THR A 31 -12.30 -6.73 -21.15
CA THR A 31 -13.27 -7.12 -20.11
C THR A 31 -14.29 -8.08 -20.71
N GLY A 32 -13.99 -9.38 -20.64
CA GLY A 32 -14.84 -10.43 -21.18
C GLY A 32 -14.78 -11.71 -20.34
N ASN A 33 -15.68 -11.76 -19.36
CA ASN A 33 -16.40 -12.92 -18.84
C ASN A 33 -15.63 -14.21 -18.53
N ARG A 34 -15.50 -14.53 -17.23
CA ARG A 34 -15.49 -15.91 -16.75
C ARG A 34 -16.46 -16.11 -15.59
N ALA A 35 -17.55 -16.79 -15.93
CA ALA A 35 -18.45 -17.64 -15.14
C ALA A 35 -18.84 -17.23 -13.71
N VAL A 36 -20.12 -16.87 -13.55
CA VAL A 36 -20.84 -16.95 -12.27
C VAL A 36 -21.00 -18.43 -11.89
N PRO A 37 -20.56 -18.89 -10.71
CA PRO A 37 -20.92 -20.23 -10.25
C PRO A 37 -22.39 -20.24 -9.82
N VAL A 38 -23.20 -21.05 -10.49
CA VAL A 38 -24.55 -21.42 -10.07
C VAL A 38 -24.43 -22.32 -8.83
N ILE A 39 -24.88 -21.86 -7.67
CA ILE A 39 -25.01 -22.72 -6.49
C ILE A 39 -26.36 -23.43 -6.58
N THR A 40 -26.27 -24.73 -6.85
CA THR A 40 -27.37 -25.69 -6.83
C THR A 40 -27.85 -25.93 -5.40
N GLU A 41 -29.14 -26.21 -5.27
CA GLU A 41 -30.00 -26.24 -4.07
C GLU A 41 -29.50 -27.06 -2.85
N PRO A 42 -29.99 -26.76 -1.63
CA PRO A 42 -29.61 -27.49 -0.41
C PRO A 42 -30.47 -28.77 -0.21
N PRO A 43 -29.87 -29.91 0.19
CA PRO A 43 -30.63 -30.97 0.83
C PRO A 43 -30.20 -31.24 2.29
N VAL A 44 -31.17 -30.98 3.17
CA VAL A 44 -31.61 -31.79 4.33
C VAL A 44 -30.57 -32.31 5.33
N PHE A 45 -30.61 -31.75 6.55
CA PHE A 45 -29.97 -32.28 7.74
C PHE A 45 -30.55 -33.66 8.12
N THR A 46 -29.69 -34.66 8.17
CA THR A 46 -29.96 -35.93 8.87
C THR A 46 -29.20 -35.89 10.19
N GLU A 47 -29.90 -35.69 11.31
CA GLU A 47 -29.30 -35.80 12.64
C GLU A 47 -29.18 -37.28 13.02
N ALA A 48 -27.95 -37.73 13.31
CA ALA A 48 -27.66 -39.03 13.91
C ALA A 48 -26.74 -38.83 15.13
N PRO A 49 -26.85 -39.68 16.16
CA PRO A 49 -26.72 -39.28 17.56
C PRO A 49 -25.28 -39.05 18.01
N THR A 50 -25.17 -38.12 18.96
CA THR A 50 -24.03 -37.83 19.83
C THR A 50 -23.23 -39.07 20.23
N GLU A 51 -22.08 -39.23 19.59
CA GLU A 51 -20.92 -39.86 20.20
C GLU A 51 -19.90 -38.74 20.43
N ALA A 52 -19.64 -38.42 21.69
CA ALA A 52 -18.73 -37.36 22.08
C ALA A 52 -17.32 -37.66 21.55
N PRO A 53 -16.72 -36.83 20.67
CA PRO A 53 -15.32 -37.00 20.36
C PRO A 53 -14.51 -36.54 21.57
N VAL A 54 -13.75 -37.48 22.12
CA VAL A 54 -12.64 -37.23 23.04
C VAL A 54 -11.82 -36.07 22.47
N VAL A 55 -11.77 -34.96 23.21
CA VAL A 55 -10.98 -33.79 22.87
C VAL A 55 -9.50 -34.20 22.87
N THR A 56 -9.00 -34.50 21.68
CA THR A 56 -7.57 -34.47 21.36
C THR A 56 -7.35 -33.10 20.74
N GLU A 57 -6.95 -32.12 21.56
CA GLU A 57 -6.50 -30.81 21.10
C GLU A 57 -5.24 -30.99 20.24
N ALA A 58 -5.45 -31.15 18.93
CA ALA A 58 -4.41 -30.83 17.96
C ALA A 58 -4.35 -29.30 17.85
N PRO A 59 -3.21 -28.63 18.09
CA PRO A 59 -3.10 -27.22 17.77
C PRO A 59 -3.07 -27.11 16.24
N THR A 60 -4.23 -26.84 15.64
CA THR A 60 -4.28 -26.23 14.31
C THR A 60 -3.89 -24.77 14.50
N GLU A 61 -2.59 -24.52 14.57
CA GLU A 61 -2.04 -23.18 14.68
C GLU A 61 -2.37 -22.42 13.38
N ALA A 62 -3.34 -21.51 13.46
CA ALA A 62 -3.51 -20.48 12.45
C ALA A 62 -2.17 -19.73 12.30
N PRO A 63 -1.78 -19.28 11.08
CA PRO A 63 -0.62 -18.43 10.94
C PRO A 63 -0.69 -17.30 11.97
N PRO A 64 0.39 -16.96 12.69
CA PRO A 64 0.32 -15.93 13.70
C PRO A 64 -0.17 -14.64 13.03
N ALA A 65 -1.40 -14.26 13.33
CA ALA A 65 -1.94 -12.98 12.94
C ALA A 65 -1.01 -11.92 13.55
N LEU A 66 -0.68 -10.87 12.78
CA LEU A 66 0.17 -9.79 13.28
C LEU A 66 -0.47 -9.23 14.56
N GLY A 67 0.28 -9.34 15.65
CA GLY A 67 -0.14 -8.90 16.97
C GLY A 67 0.90 -7.99 17.61
N ILE A 68 0.55 -7.42 18.77
CA ILE A 68 1.47 -6.61 19.57
C ILE A 68 2.77 -7.40 19.80
N GLY A 69 3.92 -6.77 19.49
CA GLY A 69 5.24 -7.40 19.61
C GLY A 69 5.71 -8.15 18.37
N SER A 70 4.93 -8.18 17.29
CA SER A 70 5.43 -8.67 16.00
C SER A 70 6.54 -7.75 15.50
N THR A 71 7.62 -8.35 15.00
CA THR A 71 8.79 -7.62 14.49
C THR A 71 9.10 -8.02 13.05
N TRP A 72 9.59 -7.07 12.26
CA TRP A 72 10.07 -7.30 10.90
C TRP A 72 11.39 -6.58 10.67
N VAL A 73 12.35 -7.19 9.99
CA VAL A 73 13.61 -6.53 9.60
C VAL A 73 13.45 -6.01 8.17
N ARG A 74 13.52 -4.68 8.00
CA ARG A 74 13.43 -4.01 6.70
C ARG A 74 14.67 -4.34 5.87
N PRO A 75 14.55 -5.01 4.70
CA PRO A 75 15.72 -5.41 3.92
C PRO A 75 16.54 -4.25 3.35
N ALA A 76 15.94 -3.05 3.24
CA ALA A 76 16.60 -1.89 2.66
C ALA A 76 17.82 -1.45 3.47
N ASP A 77 17.72 -1.45 4.80
CA ASP A 77 18.69 -0.86 5.72
C ASP A 77 18.94 -1.72 6.99
N GLY A 78 18.23 -2.84 7.13
CA GLY A 78 18.36 -3.74 8.27
C GLY A 78 17.65 -3.25 9.53
N MET A 79 16.80 -2.22 9.43
CA MET A 79 16.05 -1.69 10.58
C MET A 79 15.05 -2.72 11.11
N MET A 80 15.03 -2.94 12.42
CA MET A 80 13.94 -3.67 13.07
C MET A 80 12.73 -2.75 13.21
N MET A 81 11.60 -3.17 12.67
CA MET A 81 10.32 -2.50 12.80
C MET A 81 9.41 -3.29 13.74
N VAL A 82 8.59 -2.57 14.50
CA VAL A 82 7.59 -3.14 15.39
C VAL A 82 6.19 -2.88 14.84
N TYR A 83 5.32 -3.88 14.96
CA TYR A 83 3.93 -3.77 14.54
C TYR A 83 3.09 -3.08 15.60
N VAL A 84 2.37 -2.04 15.20
CA VAL A 84 1.37 -1.33 15.99
C VAL A 84 -0.01 -1.70 15.43
N PRO A 85 -0.85 -2.43 16.18
CA PRO A 85 -2.22 -2.72 15.75
C PRO A 85 -3.05 -1.45 15.61
N GLU A 86 -4.14 -1.56 14.86
CA GLU A 86 -5.14 -0.50 14.78
C GLU A 86 -5.82 -0.28 16.15
N GLY A 87 -6.28 0.94 16.38
CA GLY A 87 -7.02 1.25 17.58
C GLY A 87 -7.11 2.74 17.88
N GLU A 88 -7.80 3.02 18.99
CA GLU A 88 -7.93 4.36 19.52
C GLU A 88 -6.95 4.60 20.66
N PHE A 89 -6.43 5.82 20.74
CA PHE A 89 -5.70 6.29 21.91
C PHE A 89 -5.97 7.78 22.14
N THR A 90 -5.66 8.22 23.36
CA THR A 90 -5.78 9.61 23.75
C THR A 90 -4.45 10.34 23.48
N MET A 91 -4.47 11.31 22.56
CA MET A 91 -3.31 12.14 22.17
C MET A 91 -3.41 13.53 22.81
N GLY A 92 -2.24 14.14 23.09
CA GLY A 92 -2.13 15.46 23.70
C GLY A 92 -2.17 15.43 25.22
N SER A 93 -2.04 16.60 25.84
CA SER A 93 -1.96 16.74 27.30
C SER A 93 -2.61 18.05 27.78
N ASN A 94 -3.53 17.97 28.74
CA ASN A 94 -4.09 19.18 29.38
C ASN A 94 -3.11 19.88 30.32
N ASN A 95 -2.00 19.22 30.67
CA ASN A 95 -0.97 19.73 31.56
C ASN A 95 0.31 20.09 30.80
N GLY A 96 0.28 20.01 29.47
CA GLY A 96 1.38 20.32 28.56
C GLY A 96 1.39 21.78 28.11
N ASP A 97 2.37 22.10 27.27
CA ASP A 97 2.46 23.40 26.60
C ASP A 97 1.24 23.63 25.68
N SER A 98 1.06 24.87 25.22
CA SER A 98 -0.15 25.24 24.46
C SER A 98 -0.31 24.48 23.14
N ASP A 99 0.79 24.03 22.55
CA ASP A 99 0.85 23.23 21.32
C ASP A 99 0.68 21.72 21.57
N GLU A 100 0.71 21.28 22.83
CA GLU A 100 0.39 19.90 23.23
C GLU A 100 -1.11 19.71 23.56
N GLN A 101 -1.88 20.80 23.61
CA GLN A 101 -3.32 20.82 23.89
C GLN A 101 -4.17 20.93 22.62
N PRO A 102 -5.44 20.47 22.63
CA PRO A 102 -6.12 19.78 23.72
C PRO A 102 -5.92 18.27 23.68
N ILE A 103 -6.25 17.62 24.79
CA ILE A 103 -6.43 16.17 24.80
C ILE A 103 -7.60 15.75 23.89
N HIS A 104 -7.39 14.74 23.03
CA HIS A 104 -8.43 14.21 22.14
C HIS A 104 -8.19 12.75 21.76
N THR A 105 -9.25 12.04 21.35
CA THR A 105 -9.15 10.64 20.88
C THR A 105 -8.78 10.60 19.41
N VAL A 106 -7.80 9.78 19.06
CA VAL A 106 -7.36 9.53 17.68
C VAL A 106 -7.47 8.03 17.40
N TYR A 107 -8.06 7.68 16.25
CA TYR A 107 -8.01 6.33 15.69
C TYR A 107 -6.91 6.26 14.63
N LEU A 108 -6.11 5.20 14.66
CA LEU A 108 -5.15 4.87 13.61
C LEU A 108 -5.37 3.44 13.11
N ASP A 109 -5.26 3.25 11.81
CA ASP A 109 -5.11 1.92 11.21
C ASP A 109 -3.79 1.28 11.66
N ALA A 110 -3.65 -0.04 11.49
CA ALA A 110 -2.44 -0.73 11.87
C ALA A 110 -1.24 -0.33 10.99
N TYR A 111 -0.05 -0.20 11.60
CA TYR A 111 1.18 0.21 10.90
C TYR A 111 2.44 -0.42 11.50
N TRP A 112 3.56 -0.26 10.80
CA TRP A 112 4.89 -0.60 11.29
C TRP A 112 5.66 0.68 11.61
N ILE A 113 6.40 0.70 12.72
CA ILE A 113 7.28 1.81 13.09
C ILE A 113 8.69 1.30 13.38
N ASP A 114 9.70 2.09 13.03
CA ASP A 114 11.10 1.77 13.31
C ASP A 114 11.31 1.67 14.84
N GLN A 115 12.03 0.65 15.30
CA GLN A 115 12.26 0.42 16.73
C GLN A 115 13.19 1.47 17.36
N THR A 116 14.07 2.09 16.56
CA THR A 116 15.01 3.12 16.98
C THR A 116 15.01 4.27 15.99
N GLU A 117 15.61 5.40 16.36
CA GLU A 117 15.89 6.45 15.39
C GLU A 117 16.82 5.96 14.27
N VAL A 118 16.76 6.63 13.12
CA VAL A 118 17.67 6.37 12.00
C VAL A 118 19.09 6.73 12.43
N THR A 119 19.98 5.73 12.38
CA THR A 119 21.38 5.93 12.76
C THR A 119 22.18 6.59 11.63
N ASN A 120 23.31 7.21 11.99
CA ASN A 120 24.26 7.75 11.00
C ASN A 120 24.68 6.69 9.97
N ALA A 121 24.94 5.45 10.40
CA ALA A 121 25.32 4.37 9.47
C ALA A 121 24.21 4.06 8.46
N MET A 122 22.95 4.03 8.89
CA MET A 122 21.80 3.82 8.01
C MET A 122 21.61 5.00 7.04
N PHE A 123 21.75 6.23 7.53
CA PHE A 123 21.66 7.41 6.68
C PHE A 123 22.80 7.49 5.66
N THR A 124 24.03 7.12 6.05
CA THR A 124 25.17 7.00 5.11
C THR A 124 24.87 5.99 4.00
N LEU A 125 24.34 4.80 4.32
CA LEU A 125 23.95 3.82 3.31
C LEU A 125 22.92 4.39 2.33
N PHE A 126 21.98 5.20 2.81
CA PHE A 126 21.01 5.88 1.95
C PHE A 126 21.68 6.91 1.03
N VAL A 127 22.56 7.76 1.56
CA VAL A 127 23.29 8.78 0.77
C VAL A 127 24.17 8.11 -0.29
N GLU A 128 24.92 7.06 0.06
CA GLU A 128 25.79 6.35 -0.88
C GLU A 128 25.02 5.70 -2.03
N ARG A 129 23.79 5.22 -1.77
CA ARG A 129 22.96 4.55 -2.79
C ARG A 129 22.23 5.52 -3.70
N THR A 130 21.87 6.69 -3.20
CA THR A 130 21.01 7.64 -3.93
C THR A 130 21.75 8.87 -4.43
N GLY A 131 22.93 9.17 -3.88
CA GLY A 131 23.62 10.44 -4.10
C GLY A 131 22.88 11.64 -3.49
N TYR A 132 22.06 11.42 -2.47
CA TYR A 132 21.25 12.47 -1.85
C TYR A 132 22.10 13.56 -1.22
N GLN A 133 21.74 14.82 -1.48
CA GLN A 133 22.28 16.00 -0.82
C GLN A 133 21.22 16.53 0.16
N THR A 134 21.63 16.75 1.41
CA THR A 134 20.76 17.30 2.46
C THR A 134 20.52 18.79 2.25
N ASP A 135 19.42 19.30 2.82
CA ASP A 135 19.12 20.73 2.79
C ASP A 135 20.25 21.55 3.46
N ALA A 136 20.82 21.05 4.56
CA ALA A 136 21.94 21.69 5.25
C ALA A 136 23.19 21.83 4.34
N GLU A 137 23.46 20.86 3.48
CA GLU A 137 24.53 20.95 2.48
C GLU A 137 24.18 21.88 1.32
N GLY A 138 22.92 21.88 0.89
CA GLY A 138 22.42 22.77 -0.16
C GLY A 138 22.47 24.25 0.25
N GLU A 139 22.13 24.53 1.51
CA GLU A 139 22.18 25.86 2.12
C GLU A 139 23.57 26.22 2.64
N GLY A 140 24.42 25.22 2.86
CA GLY A 140 25.76 25.39 3.45
C GLY A 140 25.74 25.77 4.93
N SER A 141 24.63 25.51 5.64
CA SER A 141 24.47 25.89 7.05
C SER A 141 23.57 24.91 7.82
N SER A 142 23.83 24.77 9.11
CA SER A 142 22.96 24.09 10.08
C SER A 142 23.19 24.67 11.48
N TYR A 143 22.27 24.45 12.40
CA TYR A 143 22.39 24.94 13.76
C TYR A 143 23.42 24.13 14.57
N VAL A 144 24.28 24.83 15.30
CA VAL A 144 25.28 24.24 16.21
C VAL A 144 25.11 24.89 17.58
N PHE A 145 25.02 24.10 18.64
CA PHE A 145 24.95 24.58 20.02
C PHE A 145 26.36 24.91 20.54
N ASP A 146 26.54 26.07 21.17
CA ASP A 146 27.84 26.63 21.57
C ASP A 146 28.20 26.44 23.06
N GLY A 147 27.27 25.97 23.90
CA GLY A 147 27.52 25.64 25.31
C GLY A 147 26.97 26.66 26.30
#